data_AF-Q4CL34-F1
#
_entry.id   AF-Q4CL34-F1
#
_cell.length_a   1.000
_cell.length_b   1.000
_cell.length_c   1.000
_cell.angle_alpha   90.00
_cell.angle_beta   90.00
_cell.angle_gamma   90.00
#
_symmetry.space_group_name_H-M   'P 1'
#
loop_
_entity.id
_entity.type
_entity.pdbx_description
1 polymer ?
#
loop_
_entity_poly.entity_id
_entity_poly.type
_entity_poly.pdbx_seq_one_letter_code
_entity_poly.pdbx_strand_id
1 'polypeptide(L)'
;TKKMDAMKIVIDCPGENDVRAMCIWMRRNRPLQEQAEHWKEVRGRMNNVGPILRFILGKQAYDDRIKACQQTVDGSTASELERNLGIGCCYSPIDSDLSRKLVRVVRVRRGNSIESPLTVLISSHLERETLSRLESEMKQSDFIFFVLRFWDYVPPYIIGKYAVSAFLNEDFLRAIRLKIKELRPRGRRESHSCALKEHSDTSFARKEVLPPPERLSNPVAMDHWVLYEPKVQNFPLVDGFFFVDSNPKTLVGLRMATAGGHHTNTSTVRQFTECLAAYFEGWEESSRDMSWEIIYVQQADSSPMTGWQGCDVVNSDNVSRAENREIAAFWNEKVRQYIAAVSSGELRMGEAL
;
A
#
# COMPACT_ATOMS: atom_id res chain seq x y z
N THR A 1 -13.18 -36.64 -25.64
CA THR A 1 -14.11 -35.51 -25.80
C THR A 1 -13.67 -34.39 -24.89
N LYS A 2 -13.05 -33.31 -25.40
CA LYS A 2 -12.91 -32.07 -24.59
C LYS A 2 -14.35 -31.68 -24.25
N LYS A 3 -14.72 -31.61 -22.96
CA LYS A 3 -16.01 -31.01 -22.58
C LYS A 3 -15.97 -29.57 -23.10
N MET A 4 -16.63 -29.33 -24.23
CA MET A 4 -16.94 -27.99 -24.70
C MET A 4 -17.86 -27.34 -23.66
N ASP A 5 -17.45 -26.17 -23.19
CA ASP A 5 -18.24 -25.13 -22.53
C ASP A 5 -19.05 -25.50 -21.30
N ALA A 6 -18.42 -26.16 -20.32
CA ALA A 6 -18.87 -25.93 -18.95
C ALA A 6 -18.45 -24.51 -18.54
N MET A 7 -19.42 -23.61 -18.36
CA MET A 7 -19.16 -22.27 -17.81
C MET A 7 -18.45 -22.42 -16.46
N LYS A 8 -17.24 -21.88 -16.34
CA LYS A 8 -16.49 -21.90 -15.09
C LYS A 8 -17.09 -20.89 -14.12
N ILE A 9 -17.81 -21.37 -13.12
CA ILE A 9 -18.31 -20.53 -12.02
C ILE A 9 -17.21 -20.42 -10.96
N VAL A 10 -16.76 -19.20 -10.71
CA VAL A 10 -15.83 -18.89 -9.62
C VAL A 10 -16.66 -18.38 -8.45
N ILE A 11 -16.48 -18.99 -7.28
CA ILE A 11 -17.12 -18.56 -6.03
C ILE A 11 -15.99 -18.23 -5.06
N ASP A 12 -16.10 -17.10 -4.39
CA ASP A 12 -15.14 -16.72 -3.36
C ASP A 12 -15.18 -17.71 -2.19
N CYS A 13 -14.04 -17.89 -1.53
CA CYS A 13 -14.04 -18.55 -0.23
C CYS A 13 -14.82 -17.70 0.79
N PRO A 14 -15.42 -18.32 1.82
CA PRO A 14 -16.07 -17.58 2.91
C PRO A 14 -15.16 -16.49 3.49
N GLY A 15 -15.70 -15.30 3.76
CA GLY A 15 -14.98 -14.24 4.44
C GLY A 15 -14.87 -14.47 5.95
N GLU A 16 -14.10 -13.63 6.65
CA GLU A 16 -13.94 -13.72 8.12
C GLU A 16 -15.30 -13.70 8.84
N ASN A 17 -16.20 -12.82 8.43
CA ASN A 17 -17.54 -12.69 9.03
C ASN A 17 -18.41 -13.94 8.77
N ASP A 18 -18.31 -14.55 7.59
CA ASP A 18 -19.05 -15.78 7.26
C ASP A 18 -18.57 -16.93 8.15
N VAL A 19 -17.24 -17.12 8.25
CA VAL A 19 -16.66 -18.16 9.11
C VAL A 19 -16.99 -17.89 10.58
N ARG A 20 -16.97 -16.63 11.03
CA ARG A 20 -17.35 -16.25 12.38
C ARG A 20 -18.81 -16.62 12.68
N ALA A 21 -19.73 -16.30 11.77
CA ALA A 21 -21.14 -16.66 11.90
C ALA A 21 -21.34 -18.18 11.97
N MET A 22 -20.61 -18.95 11.13
CA MET A 22 -20.63 -20.43 11.19
C MET A 22 -20.13 -20.95 12.55
N CYS A 23 -19.03 -20.40 13.08
CA CYS A 23 -18.48 -20.80 14.38
C CYS A 23 -19.47 -20.55 15.52
N ILE A 24 -20.11 -19.38 15.53
CA ILE A 24 -21.17 -19.03 16.51
C ILE A 24 -22.32 -20.02 16.38
N TRP A 25 -22.77 -20.32 15.15
CA TRP A 25 -23.87 -21.25 14.91
C TRP A 25 -23.56 -22.70 15.35
N MET A 26 -22.35 -23.18 15.05
CA MET A 26 -21.87 -24.52 15.45
C MET A 26 -21.83 -24.71 16.96
N ARG A 27 -21.61 -23.61 17.72
CA ARG A 27 -21.53 -23.62 19.18
C ARG A 27 -22.66 -22.85 19.86
N ARG A 28 -23.81 -22.66 19.20
CA ARG A 28 -24.93 -21.85 19.69
C ARG A 28 -25.48 -22.27 21.06
N ASN A 29 -25.35 -23.55 21.41
CA ASN A 29 -25.80 -24.11 22.69
C ASN A 29 -24.69 -24.13 23.75
N ARG A 30 -23.48 -23.64 23.43
CA ARG A 30 -22.34 -23.57 24.37
C ARG A 30 -22.28 -22.20 25.04
N PRO A 31 -21.68 -22.10 26.22
CA PRO A 31 -21.41 -20.81 26.86
C PRO A 31 -20.64 -19.83 25.96
N LEU A 32 -20.89 -18.53 26.12
CA LEU A 32 -20.23 -17.48 25.30
C LEU A 32 -18.70 -17.55 25.35
N GLN A 33 -18.12 -17.94 26.49
CA GLN A 33 -16.67 -18.12 26.62
C GLN A 33 -16.13 -19.23 25.72
N GLU A 34 -16.81 -20.39 25.66
CA GLU A 34 -16.43 -21.47 24.76
C GLU A 34 -16.59 -21.10 23.28
N GLN A 35 -17.58 -20.26 22.96
CA GLN A 35 -17.76 -19.72 21.60
C GLN A 35 -16.60 -18.79 21.23
N ALA A 36 -16.18 -17.92 22.16
CA ALA A 36 -15.08 -16.98 21.95
C ALA A 36 -13.72 -17.70 21.78
N GLU A 37 -13.43 -18.70 22.62
CA GLU A 37 -12.20 -19.50 22.48
C GLU A 37 -12.17 -20.28 21.17
N HIS A 38 -13.30 -20.90 20.79
CA HIS A 38 -13.38 -21.58 19.50
C HIS A 38 -13.16 -20.64 18.31
N TRP A 39 -13.77 -19.45 18.35
CA TRP A 39 -13.53 -18.44 17.33
C TRP A 39 -12.07 -18.03 17.26
N LYS A 40 -11.42 -17.80 18.41
CA LYS A 40 -9.99 -17.47 18.49
C LYS A 40 -9.13 -18.54 17.83
N GLU A 41 -9.41 -19.81 18.08
CA GLU A 41 -8.72 -20.94 17.42
C GLU A 41 -8.95 -20.94 15.91
N VAL A 42 -10.21 -20.89 15.45
CA VAL A 42 -10.55 -20.95 14.02
C VAL A 42 -9.98 -19.75 13.27
N ARG A 43 -10.04 -18.55 13.86
CA ARG A 43 -9.43 -17.33 13.31
C ARG A 43 -7.91 -17.48 13.17
N GLY A 44 -7.24 -18.05 14.18
CA GLY A 44 -5.82 -18.36 14.11
C GLY A 44 -5.49 -19.32 12.96
N ARG A 45 -6.26 -20.39 12.80
CA ARG A 45 -6.11 -21.35 11.69
C ARG A 45 -6.35 -20.68 10.33
N MET A 46 -7.37 -19.84 10.22
CA MET A 46 -7.67 -19.08 9.01
C MET A 46 -6.52 -18.15 8.59
N ASN A 47 -5.86 -17.48 9.54
CA ASN A 47 -4.68 -16.67 9.26
C ASN A 47 -3.49 -17.48 8.72
N ASN A 48 -3.45 -18.78 9.03
CA ASN A 48 -2.34 -19.66 8.68
C ASN A 48 -2.58 -20.45 7.38
N VAL A 49 -3.77 -21.04 7.18
CA VAL A 49 -4.09 -21.89 6.00
C VAL A 49 -5.20 -21.34 5.12
N GLY A 50 -5.71 -20.15 5.43
CA GLY A 50 -6.75 -19.46 4.68
C GLY A 50 -8.16 -19.90 5.06
N PRO A 51 -9.19 -19.25 4.51
CA PRO A 51 -10.59 -19.51 4.87
C PRO A 51 -11.17 -20.76 4.18
N ILE A 52 -10.46 -21.89 4.28
CA ILE A 52 -10.94 -23.18 3.78
C ILE A 52 -11.53 -23.97 4.93
N LEU A 53 -12.87 -24.08 4.96
CA LEU A 53 -13.61 -24.77 6.03
C LEU A 53 -13.06 -26.16 6.37
N ARG A 54 -12.64 -26.93 5.34
CA ARG A 54 -12.06 -28.26 5.48
C ARG A 54 -10.85 -28.29 6.41
N PHE A 55 -10.00 -27.27 6.36
CA PHE A 55 -8.75 -27.23 7.12
C PHE A 55 -8.88 -26.43 8.41
N ILE A 56 -9.77 -25.44 8.50
CA ILE A 56 -9.85 -24.59 9.71
C ILE A 56 -10.73 -25.16 10.82
N LEU A 57 -11.73 -25.99 10.49
CA LEU A 57 -12.67 -26.51 11.50
C LEU A 57 -12.10 -27.71 12.28
N GLY A 58 -11.21 -28.51 11.68
CA GLY A 58 -10.60 -29.69 12.31
C GLY A 58 -9.12 -29.48 12.62
N LYS A 59 -8.69 -29.79 13.85
CA LYS A 59 -7.28 -29.63 14.29
C LYS A 59 -6.30 -30.44 13.45
N GLN A 60 -6.56 -31.74 13.27
CA GLN A 60 -5.65 -32.60 12.48
C GLN A 60 -5.54 -32.14 11.02
N ALA A 61 -6.68 -31.81 10.40
CA ALA A 61 -6.71 -31.31 9.02
C ALA A 61 -5.95 -29.97 8.88
N TYR A 62 -6.02 -29.11 9.89
CA TYR A 62 -5.21 -27.90 9.98
C TYR A 62 -3.71 -28.23 10.05
N ASP A 63 -3.31 -29.09 11.00
CA ASP A 63 -1.91 -29.45 11.24
C ASP A 63 -1.27 -30.09 10.00
N ASP A 64 -1.99 -30.98 9.32
CA ASP A 64 -1.55 -31.60 8.07
C ASP A 64 -1.42 -30.56 6.95
N ARG A 65 -2.37 -29.62 6.86
CA ARG A 65 -2.38 -28.60 5.81
C ARG A 65 -1.24 -27.60 5.98
N ILE A 66 -1.01 -27.09 7.19
CA ILE A 66 0.04 -26.11 7.43
C ILE A 66 1.42 -26.71 7.15
N LYS A 67 1.65 -27.95 7.61
CA LYS A 67 2.89 -28.69 7.32
C LYS A 67 3.09 -28.87 5.82
N ALA A 68 2.05 -29.28 5.10
CA ALA A 68 2.13 -29.45 3.65
C ALA A 68 2.44 -28.12 2.93
N CYS A 69 1.84 -27.00 3.36
CA CYS A 69 2.10 -25.69 2.77
C CYS A 69 3.53 -25.22 3.04
N GLN A 70 4.04 -25.33 4.27
CA GLN A 70 5.41 -24.94 4.64
C GLN A 70 6.45 -25.74 3.84
N GLN A 71 6.33 -27.07 3.81
CA GLN A 71 7.21 -27.93 3.01
C GLN A 71 7.19 -27.56 1.52
N THR A 72 6.05 -27.08 1.04
CA THR A 72 5.90 -26.67 -0.36
C THR A 72 6.62 -25.35 -0.63
N VAL A 73 6.52 -24.36 0.26
CA VAL A 73 7.25 -23.08 0.14
C VAL A 73 8.76 -23.31 0.27
N ASP A 74 9.18 -24.05 1.30
CA ASP A 74 10.60 -24.33 1.58
C ASP A 74 11.27 -25.16 0.46
N GLY A 75 10.50 -26.08 -0.15
CA GLY A 75 10.97 -26.92 -1.24
C GLY A 75 10.98 -26.26 -2.61
N SER A 76 10.54 -25.01 -2.74
CA SER A 76 10.42 -24.30 -4.01
C SER A 76 11.42 -23.14 -4.13
N THR A 77 11.92 -22.94 -5.35
CA THR A 77 12.70 -21.74 -5.71
C THR A 77 11.78 -20.54 -5.94
N ALA A 78 12.30 -19.30 -5.81
CA ALA A 78 11.51 -18.10 -6.12
C ALA A 78 10.99 -18.10 -7.57
N SER A 79 11.78 -18.59 -8.52
CA SER A 79 11.37 -18.72 -9.92
C SER A 79 10.20 -19.70 -10.10
N GLU A 80 10.20 -20.82 -9.38
CA GLU A 80 9.07 -21.76 -9.39
C GLU A 80 7.83 -21.17 -8.74
N LEU A 81 7.97 -20.46 -7.62
CA LEU A 81 6.86 -19.78 -6.95
C LEU A 81 6.24 -18.72 -7.87
N GLU A 82 7.05 -17.86 -8.49
CA GLU A 82 6.55 -16.82 -9.40
C GLU A 82 5.77 -17.44 -10.57
N ARG A 83 6.37 -18.43 -11.26
CA ARG A 83 5.79 -19.03 -12.47
C ARG A 83 4.56 -19.87 -12.20
N ASN A 84 4.56 -20.65 -11.12
CA ASN A 84 3.54 -21.68 -10.88
C ASN A 84 2.36 -21.20 -10.04
N LEU A 85 2.51 -20.12 -9.28
CA LEU A 85 1.42 -19.58 -8.47
C LEU A 85 0.50 -18.67 -9.28
N GLY A 86 1.01 -18.01 -10.34
CA GLY A 86 0.22 -17.11 -11.17
C GLY A 86 -0.42 -15.97 -10.36
N ILE A 87 0.26 -15.50 -9.31
CA ILE A 87 -0.25 -14.43 -8.42
C ILE A 87 -0.45 -13.16 -9.25
N GLY A 88 -1.62 -12.55 -9.10
CA GLY A 88 -2.02 -11.41 -9.89
C GLY A 88 -2.54 -11.77 -11.30
N CYS A 89 -2.40 -12.98 -11.81
CA CYS A 89 -2.90 -13.29 -13.16
C CYS A 89 -4.43 -13.48 -13.17
N CYS A 90 -5.08 -12.96 -14.21
CA CYS A 90 -6.45 -13.32 -14.54
C CYS A 90 -6.40 -14.65 -15.32
N TYR A 91 -7.13 -15.67 -14.88
CA TYR A 91 -7.24 -16.97 -15.57
C TYR A 91 -5.99 -17.87 -15.60
N SER A 92 -5.07 -17.76 -14.63
CA SER A 92 -4.03 -18.80 -14.48
C SER A 92 -4.67 -20.16 -14.11
N PRO A 93 -4.36 -21.25 -14.83
CA PRO A 93 -4.76 -22.59 -14.41
C PRO A 93 -4.16 -22.93 -13.05
N ILE A 94 -4.99 -23.17 -12.04
CA ILE A 94 -4.56 -23.80 -10.78
C ILE A 94 -4.40 -25.29 -11.03
N ASP A 95 -3.30 -25.66 -11.68
CA ASP A 95 -2.99 -27.04 -12.03
C ASP A 95 -1.69 -27.55 -11.41
N SER A 96 -0.84 -26.65 -10.90
CA SER A 96 0.35 -27.03 -10.17
C SER A 96 0.02 -27.46 -8.74
N ASP A 97 0.81 -28.37 -8.17
CA ASP A 97 0.71 -28.73 -6.75
C ASP A 97 0.93 -27.50 -5.84
N LEU A 98 1.82 -26.58 -6.25
CA LEU A 98 2.06 -25.29 -5.60
C LEU A 98 0.78 -24.45 -5.53
N SER A 99 0.11 -24.25 -6.66
CA SER A 99 -1.08 -23.40 -6.73
C SER A 99 -2.25 -23.98 -5.92
N ARG A 100 -2.44 -25.31 -5.91
CA ARG A 100 -3.50 -25.95 -5.08
C ARG A 100 -3.27 -25.79 -3.57
N LYS A 101 -2.03 -25.52 -3.16
CA LYS A 101 -1.64 -25.39 -1.76
C LYS A 101 -1.58 -23.95 -1.27
N LEU A 102 -1.09 -23.03 -2.09
CA LEU A 102 -0.64 -21.71 -1.64
C LEU A 102 -1.52 -20.54 -2.10
N VAL A 103 -2.37 -20.72 -3.12
CA VAL A 103 -3.22 -19.65 -3.63
C VAL A 103 -4.70 -19.95 -3.51
N ARG A 104 -5.49 -18.88 -3.60
CA ARG A 104 -6.94 -18.91 -3.81
C ARG A 104 -7.29 -17.98 -4.95
N VAL A 105 -8.48 -18.18 -5.52
CA VAL A 105 -9.07 -17.25 -6.48
C VAL A 105 -10.06 -16.36 -5.73
N VAL A 106 -9.95 -15.06 -5.95
CA VAL A 106 -10.92 -14.06 -5.50
C VAL A 106 -11.54 -13.39 -6.72
N ARG A 107 -12.81 -13.01 -6.62
CA ARG A 107 -13.48 -12.21 -7.63
C ARG A 107 -13.19 -10.75 -7.38
N VAL A 108 -12.76 -10.07 -8.43
CA VAL A 108 -12.48 -8.64 -8.41
C VAL A 108 -13.36 -7.97 -9.45
N ARG A 109 -14.06 -6.93 -9.03
CA ARG A 109 -14.82 -6.05 -9.93
C ARG A 109 -13.99 -4.80 -10.19
N ARG A 110 -13.57 -4.58 -11.45
CA ARG A 110 -12.77 -3.41 -11.83
C ARG A 110 -13.65 -2.36 -12.51
N GLY A 111 -14.16 -1.41 -11.73
CA GLY A 111 -15.05 -0.36 -12.23
C GLY A 111 -16.37 -0.91 -12.79
N ASN A 112 -16.74 -0.47 -14.00
CA ASN A 112 -17.95 -0.95 -14.70
C ASN A 112 -17.75 -2.32 -15.41
N SER A 113 -16.60 -2.97 -15.23
CA SER A 113 -16.29 -4.25 -15.89
C SER A 113 -17.06 -5.43 -15.29
N ILE A 114 -17.04 -6.53 -16.04
CA ILE A 114 -17.41 -7.87 -15.59
C ILE A 114 -16.48 -8.28 -14.41
N GLU A 115 -17.02 -9.05 -13.46
CA GLU A 115 -16.22 -9.69 -12.40
C GLU A 115 -15.13 -10.57 -13.01
N SER A 116 -13.88 -10.37 -12.61
CA SER A 116 -12.74 -11.13 -13.09
C SER A 116 -12.11 -11.93 -11.95
N PRO A 117 -11.68 -13.18 -12.18
CA PRO A 117 -10.94 -13.93 -11.18
C PRO A 117 -9.51 -13.42 -11.07
N LEU A 118 -9.04 -13.20 -9.84
CA LEU A 118 -7.66 -12.88 -9.52
C LEU A 118 -7.08 -13.95 -8.59
N THR A 119 -5.90 -14.45 -8.92
CA THR A 119 -5.18 -15.37 -8.05
C THR A 119 -4.38 -14.60 -7.00
N VAL A 120 -4.60 -14.93 -5.72
CA VAL A 120 -3.93 -14.30 -4.56
C VAL A 120 -3.46 -15.36 -3.58
N LEU A 121 -2.56 -14.99 -2.66
CA LEU A 121 -2.09 -15.89 -1.61
C LEU A 121 -3.25 -16.26 -0.66
N ILE A 122 -3.23 -17.51 -0.20
CA ILE A 122 -4.37 -18.13 0.49
C ILE A 122 -4.58 -17.58 1.91
N SER A 123 -3.51 -17.16 2.58
CA SER A 123 -3.49 -16.74 3.99
C SER A 123 -2.39 -15.72 4.26
N SER A 124 -2.55 -14.91 5.30
CA SER A 124 -1.55 -13.89 5.70
C SER A 124 -0.22 -14.48 6.19
N HIS A 125 -0.22 -15.72 6.68
CA HIS A 125 1.01 -16.40 7.06
C HIS A 125 1.79 -16.86 5.82
N LEU A 126 1.13 -17.59 4.91
CA LEU A 126 1.76 -18.08 3.68
C LEU A 126 2.13 -16.94 2.74
N GLU A 127 1.38 -15.84 2.81
CA GLU A 127 1.74 -14.59 2.15
C GLU A 127 3.10 -14.08 2.65
N ARG A 128 3.30 -13.99 3.97
CA ARG A 128 4.59 -13.57 4.54
C ARG A 128 5.73 -14.49 4.16
N GLU A 129 5.52 -15.81 4.26
CA GLU A 129 6.55 -16.79 3.89
C GLU A 129 6.91 -16.71 2.40
N THR A 130 5.90 -16.72 1.53
CA THR A 130 6.09 -16.71 0.06
C THR A 130 6.68 -15.38 -0.42
N LEU A 131 6.16 -14.25 0.05
CA LEU A 131 6.67 -12.93 -0.37
C LEU A 131 8.08 -12.69 0.18
N SER A 132 8.38 -13.09 1.42
CA SER A 132 9.74 -12.99 1.96
C SER A 132 10.74 -13.80 1.13
N ARG A 133 10.34 -14.99 0.66
CA ARG A 133 11.17 -15.82 -0.21
C ARG A 133 11.44 -15.13 -1.55
N LEU A 134 10.38 -14.68 -2.22
CA LEU A 134 10.47 -13.95 -3.49
C LEU A 134 11.34 -12.70 -3.35
N GLU A 135 11.12 -11.92 -2.30
CA GLU A 135 11.86 -10.70 -1.99
C GLU A 135 13.37 -10.95 -1.80
N SER A 136 13.73 -12.06 -1.15
CA SER A 136 15.14 -12.39 -0.86
C SER A 136 15.93 -12.86 -2.09
N GLU A 137 15.26 -13.40 -3.11
CA GLU A 137 15.91 -13.99 -4.29
C GLU A 137 15.77 -13.14 -5.56
N MET A 138 14.72 -12.31 -5.65
CA MET A 138 14.50 -11.44 -6.79
C MET A 138 15.34 -10.17 -6.69
N LYS A 139 15.64 -9.57 -7.85
CA LYS A 139 16.09 -8.18 -7.88
C LYS A 139 14.96 -7.29 -7.37
N GLN A 140 15.31 -6.19 -6.71
CA GLN A 140 14.33 -5.25 -6.18
C GLN A 140 13.34 -4.75 -7.26
N SER A 141 13.82 -4.45 -8.47
CA SER A 141 12.99 -4.05 -9.61
C SER A 141 11.94 -5.11 -9.97
N ASP A 142 12.37 -6.37 -10.02
CA ASP A 142 11.56 -7.51 -10.44
C ASP A 142 10.50 -7.81 -9.37
N PHE A 143 10.89 -7.71 -8.09
CA PHE A 143 9.97 -7.85 -6.96
C PHE A 143 8.92 -6.74 -6.93
N ILE A 144 9.32 -5.48 -7.15
CA ILE A 144 8.38 -4.35 -7.25
C ILE A 144 7.40 -4.60 -8.40
N PHE A 145 7.89 -4.97 -9.58
CA PHE A 145 7.03 -5.31 -10.71
C PHE A 145 6.04 -6.44 -10.37
N PHE A 146 6.52 -7.48 -9.69
CA PHE A 146 5.69 -8.59 -9.24
C PHE A 146 4.57 -8.14 -8.28
N VAL A 147 4.87 -7.36 -7.24
CA VAL A 147 3.83 -6.93 -6.27
C VAL A 147 2.81 -5.98 -6.90
N LEU A 148 3.22 -5.16 -7.86
CA LEU A 148 2.31 -4.28 -8.60
C LEU A 148 1.24 -5.07 -9.39
N ARG A 149 1.53 -6.31 -9.82
CA ARG A 149 0.53 -7.17 -10.50
C ARG A 149 -0.71 -7.42 -9.66
N PHE A 150 -0.59 -7.40 -8.33
CA PHE A 150 -1.72 -7.60 -7.41
C PHE A 150 -1.81 -6.46 -6.40
N TRP A 151 -1.49 -5.22 -6.83
CA TRP A 151 -1.49 -4.02 -6.00
C TRP A 151 -2.64 -3.93 -4.98
N ASP A 152 -3.87 -4.24 -5.39
CA ASP A 152 -5.08 -4.19 -4.54
C ASP A 152 -5.04 -5.14 -3.33
N TYR A 153 -4.16 -6.14 -3.36
CA TYR A 153 -3.97 -7.18 -2.36
C TYR A 153 -2.56 -7.17 -1.76
N VAL A 154 -1.75 -6.16 -2.09
CA VAL A 154 -0.40 -6.06 -1.52
C VAL A 154 -0.50 -5.79 -0.02
N PRO A 155 0.24 -6.52 0.82
CA PRO A 155 0.15 -6.35 2.26
C PRO A 155 0.72 -5.01 2.73
N PRO A 156 0.17 -4.41 3.81
CA PRO A 156 0.63 -3.11 4.30
C PRO A 156 2.14 -3.06 4.62
N TYR A 157 2.73 -4.15 5.10
CA TYR A 157 4.17 -4.20 5.41
C TYR A 157 5.07 -4.17 4.16
N ILE A 158 4.58 -4.68 3.03
CA ILE A 158 5.28 -4.56 1.73
C ILE A 158 5.10 -3.15 1.17
N ILE A 159 3.87 -2.60 1.24
CA ILE A 159 3.60 -1.23 0.83
C ILE A 159 4.54 -0.26 1.55
N GLY A 160 4.62 -0.33 2.87
CA GLY A 160 5.49 0.56 3.65
C GLY A 160 6.98 0.46 3.28
N LYS A 161 7.43 -0.67 2.74
CA LYS A 161 8.85 -0.88 2.37
C LYS A 161 9.17 -0.47 0.92
N TYR A 162 8.21 -0.60 0.01
CA TYR A 162 8.47 -0.47 -1.43
C TYR A 162 7.64 0.60 -2.12
N ALA A 163 6.68 1.24 -1.45
CA ALA A 163 5.82 2.26 -2.03
C ALA A 163 6.58 3.39 -2.71
N VAL A 164 7.58 3.95 -2.03
CA VAL A 164 8.42 5.00 -2.60
C VAL A 164 9.15 4.46 -3.84
N SER A 165 9.79 3.29 -3.71
CA SER A 165 10.49 2.66 -4.84
C SER A 165 9.57 2.33 -6.03
N ALA A 166 8.27 2.13 -5.82
CA ALA A 166 7.29 1.89 -6.88
C ALA A 166 7.12 3.10 -7.82
N PHE A 167 7.42 4.33 -7.37
CA PHE A 167 7.39 5.52 -8.23
C PHE A 167 8.47 5.52 -9.33
N LEU A 168 9.50 4.67 -9.20
CA LEU A 168 10.48 4.45 -10.27
C LEU A 168 9.93 3.59 -11.42
N ASN A 169 8.78 2.94 -11.24
CA ASN A 169 8.10 2.20 -12.29
C ASN A 169 7.19 3.15 -13.09
N GLU A 170 7.44 3.27 -14.39
CA GLU A 170 6.72 4.19 -15.26
C GLU A 170 5.22 3.90 -15.39
N ASP A 171 4.81 2.62 -15.33
CA ASP A 171 3.40 2.25 -15.37
C ASP A 171 2.66 2.69 -14.11
N PHE A 172 3.31 2.53 -12.95
CA PHE A 172 2.81 3.03 -11.67
C PHE A 172 2.75 4.55 -11.65
N LEU A 173 3.83 5.22 -12.05
CA LEU A 173 3.89 6.67 -12.12
C LEU A 173 2.80 7.25 -13.02
N ARG A 174 2.60 6.66 -14.21
CA ARG A 174 1.53 7.03 -15.15
C ARG A 174 0.15 6.81 -14.56
N ALA A 175 -0.10 5.67 -13.90
CA ALA A 175 -1.38 5.39 -13.26
C ALA A 175 -1.70 6.43 -12.17
N ILE A 176 -0.70 6.78 -11.34
CA ILE A 176 -0.83 7.82 -10.31
C ILE A 176 -1.23 9.15 -10.96
N ARG A 177 -0.51 9.61 -11.99
CA ARG A 177 -0.81 10.86 -12.71
C ARG A 177 -2.25 10.94 -13.21
N LEU A 178 -2.77 9.83 -13.75
CA LEU A 178 -4.15 9.76 -14.25
C LEU A 178 -5.19 9.80 -13.12
N LYS A 179 -4.82 9.41 -11.89
CA LYS A 179 -5.71 9.30 -10.74
C LYS A 179 -5.63 10.44 -9.74
N ILE A 180 -4.62 11.31 -9.86
CA ILE A 180 -4.50 12.49 -9.00
C ILE A 180 -5.77 13.35 -9.07
N LYS A 181 -6.36 13.57 -7.90
CA LYS A 181 -7.49 14.48 -7.67
C LYS A 181 -7.19 15.37 -6.48
N GLU A 182 -7.46 16.66 -6.62
CA GLU A 182 -7.30 17.63 -5.52
C GLU A 182 -8.34 17.35 -4.43
N LEU A 183 -7.87 17.19 -3.19
CA LEU A 183 -8.72 17.26 -2.01
C LEU A 183 -8.95 18.74 -1.73
N ARG A 184 -10.16 19.24 -2.00
CA ARG A 184 -10.43 20.68 -1.87
C ARG A 184 -10.86 21.04 -0.44
N PRO A 185 -10.31 22.12 0.14
CA PRO A 185 -10.88 22.71 1.34
C PRO A 185 -12.22 23.38 1.02
N ARG A 186 -13.12 23.42 2.00
CA ARG A 186 -14.42 24.11 1.85
C ARG A 186 -14.18 25.59 1.55
N GLY A 187 -14.68 26.09 0.42
CA GLY A 187 -14.66 27.52 0.05
C GLY A 187 -13.60 27.94 -0.97
N ARG A 188 -12.61 27.10 -1.28
CA ARG A 188 -11.61 27.42 -2.34
C ARG A 188 -12.22 27.20 -3.72
N ARG A 189 -12.28 28.27 -4.54
CA ARG A 189 -12.91 28.27 -5.87
C ARG A 189 -11.98 27.77 -6.98
N GLU A 190 -10.71 28.17 -6.93
CA GLU A 190 -9.72 27.84 -7.96
C GLU A 190 -9.14 26.44 -7.75
N SER A 191 -9.18 25.64 -8.80
CA SER A 191 -8.51 24.35 -8.86
C SER A 191 -7.03 24.52 -9.16
N HIS A 192 -6.17 23.80 -8.45
CA HIS A 192 -4.74 23.75 -8.74
C HIS A 192 -4.38 22.40 -9.34
N SER A 193 -3.63 22.39 -10.43
CA SER A 193 -3.10 21.15 -11.00
C SER A 193 -1.85 20.76 -10.22
N CYS A 194 -1.77 19.50 -9.80
CA CYS A 194 -0.62 18.97 -9.07
C CYS A 194 0.62 19.00 -9.95
N ALA A 195 1.76 19.41 -9.39
CA ALA A 195 3.03 19.49 -10.09
C ALA A 195 3.42 18.15 -10.75
N LEU A 196 3.16 17.02 -10.06
CA LEU A 196 3.43 15.67 -10.61
C LEU A 196 2.61 15.36 -11.88
N LYS A 197 1.41 15.94 -11.99
CA LYS A 197 0.51 15.76 -13.14
C LYS A 197 0.88 16.68 -14.30
N GLU A 198 1.34 17.89 -14.03
CA GLU A 198 1.77 18.84 -15.07
C GLU A 198 3.00 18.34 -15.82
N HIS A 199 3.98 17.80 -15.10
CA HIS A 199 5.18 17.18 -15.66
C HIS A 199 4.95 15.70 -15.99
N SER A 200 3.99 15.45 -16.90
CA SER A 200 3.52 14.10 -17.23
C SER A 200 4.54 13.23 -17.99
N ASP A 201 5.52 13.86 -18.63
CA ASP A 201 6.59 13.29 -19.47
C ASP A 201 7.92 13.11 -18.73
N THR A 202 8.01 13.57 -17.48
CA THR A 202 9.25 13.52 -16.70
C THR A 202 9.30 12.27 -15.83
N SER A 203 10.45 11.61 -15.75
CA SER A 203 10.68 10.45 -14.89
C SER A 203 11.63 10.82 -13.75
N PHE A 204 11.65 10.01 -12.68
CA PHE A 204 12.64 10.18 -11.62
C PHE A 204 14.02 9.76 -12.12
N ALA A 205 15.01 10.64 -11.98
CA ALA A 205 16.37 10.36 -12.43
C ALA A 205 17.05 9.27 -11.59
N ARG A 206 16.79 9.30 -10.28
CA ARG A 206 17.30 8.34 -9.29
C ARG A 206 16.49 8.42 -8.01
N LYS A 207 16.72 7.45 -7.13
CA LYS A 207 16.26 7.45 -5.74
C LYS A 207 17.44 7.62 -4.81
N GLU A 208 17.27 8.47 -3.80
CA GLU A 208 18.28 8.75 -2.78
C GLU A 208 17.74 8.41 -1.39
N VAL A 209 18.46 7.57 -0.65
CA VAL A 209 18.04 7.12 0.68
C VAL A 209 18.66 8.05 1.71
N LEU A 210 17.82 8.75 2.48
CA LEU A 210 18.26 9.69 3.50
C LEU A 210 18.43 8.97 4.84
N PRO A 211 19.63 8.97 5.46
CA PRO A 211 19.81 8.42 6.82
C PRO A 211 19.13 9.32 7.86
N PRO A 212 18.98 8.89 9.12
CA PRO A 212 18.57 9.81 10.20
C PRO A 212 19.44 11.07 10.22
N PRO A 213 18.88 12.27 10.48
CA PRO A 213 19.63 13.53 10.44
C PRO A 213 20.89 13.53 11.31
N GLU A 214 20.87 12.83 12.44
CA GLU A 214 22.01 12.74 13.37
C GLU A 214 23.21 11.96 12.79
N ARG A 215 22.96 11.17 11.74
CA ARG A 215 23.99 10.40 11.01
C ARG A 215 24.40 11.07 9.71
N LEU A 216 23.79 12.20 9.35
CA LEU A 216 24.12 12.93 8.15
C LEU A 216 25.43 13.69 8.36
N SER A 217 26.46 13.38 7.56
CA SER A 217 27.76 14.04 7.70
C SER A 217 27.81 15.41 7.02
N ASN A 218 27.14 15.54 5.87
CA ASN A 218 27.06 16.78 5.10
C ASN A 218 25.62 16.97 4.63
N PRO A 219 25.12 18.22 4.56
CA PRO A 219 23.87 18.52 3.90
C PRO A 219 23.83 18.00 2.46
N VAL A 220 22.64 17.64 2.01
CA VAL A 220 22.33 17.09 0.70
C VAL A 220 21.92 18.22 -0.24
N ALA A 221 22.32 18.12 -1.51
CA ALA A 221 21.86 19.04 -2.54
C ALA A 221 20.37 18.82 -2.84
N MET A 222 19.62 19.92 -3.00
CA MET A 222 18.20 19.90 -3.31
C MET A 222 17.97 19.73 -4.82
N ASP A 223 18.22 18.54 -5.33
CA ASP A 223 18.06 18.20 -6.73
C ASP A 223 16.59 17.96 -7.12
N HIS A 224 16.23 18.38 -8.32
CA HIS A 224 14.89 18.17 -8.87
C HIS A 224 14.74 16.75 -9.42
N TRP A 225 13.53 16.18 -9.33
CA TRP A 225 13.21 14.84 -9.83
C TRP A 225 14.09 13.71 -9.27
N VAL A 226 14.64 13.93 -8.07
CA VAL A 226 15.26 12.90 -7.23
C VAL A 226 14.25 12.47 -6.18
N LEU A 227 14.02 11.16 -6.09
CA LEU A 227 13.10 10.60 -5.12
C LEU A 227 13.82 10.34 -3.80
N TYR A 228 13.54 11.16 -2.79
CA TYR A 228 14.13 11.04 -1.46
C TYR A 228 13.29 10.09 -0.58
N GLU A 229 13.97 9.09 -0.02
CA GLU A 229 13.38 8.07 0.86
C GLU A 229 14.04 8.14 2.25
N PRO A 230 13.38 8.73 3.26
CA PRO A 230 13.90 8.76 4.63
C PRO A 230 13.93 7.37 5.28
N LYS A 231 15.13 6.92 5.67
CA LYS A 231 15.33 5.65 6.39
C LYS A 231 15.24 5.85 7.91
N VAL A 232 14.13 6.43 8.33
CA VAL A 232 13.80 6.72 9.73
C VAL A 232 12.49 6.02 10.07
N GLN A 233 12.46 5.28 11.18
CA GLN A 233 11.23 4.65 11.63
C GLN A 233 10.20 5.73 11.99
N ASN A 234 9.01 5.66 11.39
CA ASN A 234 7.92 6.64 11.58
C ASN A 234 8.33 8.08 11.19
N PHE A 235 9.02 8.24 10.06
CA PHE A 235 9.36 9.56 9.54
C PHE A 235 8.11 10.48 9.50
N PRO A 236 8.22 11.75 9.93
CA PRO A 236 7.06 12.62 10.01
C PRO A 236 6.40 12.82 8.64
N LEU A 237 5.06 12.77 8.65
CA LEU A 237 4.18 13.31 7.59
C LEU A 237 4.14 12.57 6.25
N VAL A 238 5.27 12.06 5.73
CA VAL A 238 5.39 11.43 4.39
C VAL A 238 6.23 10.16 4.45
N ASP A 239 6.06 9.26 3.48
CA ASP A 239 6.90 8.07 3.30
C ASP A 239 8.10 8.35 2.40
N GLY A 240 7.98 9.33 1.49
CA GLY A 240 9.04 9.84 0.62
C GLY A 240 8.64 11.17 0.00
N PHE A 241 9.57 11.87 -0.64
CA PHE A 241 9.28 13.17 -1.26
C PHE A 241 10.28 13.50 -2.37
N PHE A 242 9.98 14.53 -3.17
CA PHE A 242 10.85 15.03 -4.22
C PHE A 242 10.59 16.51 -4.49
N PHE A 243 11.49 17.14 -5.25
CA PHE A 243 11.37 18.53 -5.66
C PHE A 243 11.09 18.63 -7.16
N VAL A 244 10.22 19.57 -7.54
CA VAL A 244 9.91 19.90 -8.92
C VAL A 244 10.40 21.31 -9.23
N ASP A 245 11.17 21.42 -10.31
CA ASP A 245 11.61 22.71 -10.85
C ASP A 245 10.41 23.43 -11.49
N SER A 246 9.76 24.24 -10.68
CA SER A 246 8.55 25.00 -11.00
C SER A 246 8.74 26.43 -10.50
N ASN A 247 7.90 27.36 -10.92
CA ASN A 247 7.92 28.73 -10.39
C ASN A 247 6.60 29.04 -9.66
N PRO A 248 6.57 29.03 -8.33
CA PRO A 248 7.70 28.75 -7.43
C PRO A 248 8.08 27.26 -7.37
N LYS A 249 9.27 26.94 -6.84
CA LYS A 249 9.73 25.56 -6.64
C LYS A 249 8.73 24.80 -5.76
N THR A 250 8.49 23.53 -6.06
CA THR A 250 7.49 22.73 -5.35
C THR A 250 8.09 21.51 -4.67
N LEU A 251 7.84 21.34 -3.38
CA LEU A 251 8.04 20.09 -2.65
C LEU A 251 6.78 19.23 -2.78
N VAL A 252 6.96 17.99 -3.24
CA VAL A 252 5.87 17.02 -3.34
C VAL A 252 6.14 15.87 -2.37
N GLY A 253 5.32 15.78 -1.33
CA GLY A 253 5.32 14.69 -0.37
C GLY A 253 4.43 13.53 -0.83
N LEU A 254 4.93 12.30 -0.69
CA LEU A 254 4.23 11.07 -1.01
C LEU A 254 3.87 10.35 0.28
N ARG A 255 2.59 10.02 0.45
CA ARG A 255 2.11 9.29 1.62
C ARG A 255 1.20 8.14 1.24
N MET A 256 1.53 6.94 1.69
CA MET A 256 0.65 5.78 1.60
C MET A 256 -0.45 5.89 2.65
N ALA A 257 -1.70 5.81 2.20
CA ALA A 257 -2.86 5.90 3.07
C ALA A 257 -3.77 4.69 2.87
N THR A 258 -3.96 3.89 3.93
CA THR A 258 -4.95 2.80 3.96
C THR A 258 -6.28 3.24 4.58
N ALA A 259 -6.28 4.34 5.34
CA ALA A 259 -7.45 4.88 6.01
C ALA A 259 -8.12 6.01 5.20
N GLY A 260 -9.43 6.20 5.41
CA GLY A 260 -10.20 7.29 4.79
C GLY A 260 -9.92 8.69 5.36
N GLY A 261 -8.99 8.80 6.30
CA GLY A 261 -8.54 10.06 6.90
C GLY A 261 -7.23 9.87 7.64
N HIS A 262 -6.46 10.95 7.74
CA HIS A 262 -5.20 11.02 8.46
C HIS A 262 -5.21 12.25 9.37
N HIS A 263 -5.14 12.03 10.68
CA HIS A 263 -4.97 13.12 11.63
C HIS A 263 -3.53 13.62 11.59
N THR A 264 -3.35 14.85 11.09
CA THR A 264 -2.07 15.55 11.14
C THR A 264 -2.12 16.52 12.30
N ASN A 265 -1.06 16.56 13.11
CA ASN A 265 -0.92 17.53 14.19
C ASN A 265 0.22 18.52 13.88
N THR A 266 0.16 19.66 14.54
CA THR A 266 1.15 20.74 14.43
C THR A 266 2.58 20.27 14.76
N SER A 267 2.75 19.39 15.75
CA SER A 267 4.06 18.83 16.10
C SER A 267 4.69 17.99 14.97
N THR A 268 3.91 17.21 14.24
CA THR A 268 4.38 16.37 13.12
C THR A 268 4.80 17.24 11.94
N VAL A 269 4.04 18.30 11.63
CA VAL A 269 4.40 19.25 10.57
C VAL A 269 5.72 19.95 10.93
N ARG A 270 5.86 20.39 12.18
CA ARG A 270 7.09 21.04 12.66
C ARG A 270 8.30 20.09 12.58
N GLN A 271 8.16 18.86 13.08
CA GLN A 271 9.23 17.85 13.01
C GLN A 271 9.64 17.55 11.58
N PHE A 272 8.68 17.49 10.64
CA PHE A 272 8.99 17.32 9.23
C PHE A 272 9.84 18.47 8.69
N THR A 273 9.45 19.73 8.97
CA THR A 273 10.21 20.92 8.56
C THR A 273 11.61 20.97 9.19
N GLU A 274 11.75 20.62 10.47
CA GLU A 274 13.04 20.50 11.17
C GLU A 274 13.95 19.45 10.51
N CYS A 275 13.39 18.30 10.12
CA CYS A 275 14.14 17.28 9.39
C CYS A 275 14.60 17.78 8.01
N LEU A 276 13.73 18.45 7.25
CA LEU A 276 14.10 19.02 5.95
C LEU A 276 15.22 20.05 6.07
N ALA A 277 15.16 20.92 7.08
CA ALA A 277 16.20 21.89 7.37
C ALA A 277 17.55 21.25 7.72
N ALA A 278 17.52 20.11 8.42
CA ALA A 278 18.73 19.36 8.72
C ALA A 278 19.31 18.62 7.51
N TYR A 279 18.44 18.20 6.56
CA TYR A 279 18.88 17.46 5.38
C TYR A 279 19.50 18.33 4.30
N PHE A 280 18.90 19.49 3.98
CA PHE A 280 19.20 20.19 2.74
C PHE A 280 20.02 21.47 2.95
N GLU A 281 21.06 21.63 2.13
CA GLU A 281 21.83 22.87 2.10
C GLU A 281 20.96 24.05 1.64
N GLY A 282 21.10 25.20 2.30
CA GLY A 282 20.36 26.42 1.92
C GLY A 282 18.84 26.30 2.06
N TRP A 283 18.35 25.39 2.92
CA TRP A 283 16.92 25.18 3.15
C TRP A 283 16.18 26.47 3.52
N GLU A 284 16.73 27.29 4.42
CA GLU A 284 16.09 28.53 4.88
C GLU A 284 15.84 29.55 3.75
N GLU A 285 16.71 29.59 2.74
CA GLU A 285 16.54 30.46 1.58
C GLU A 285 15.61 29.82 0.55
N SER A 286 15.82 28.53 0.25
CA SER A 286 15.07 27.80 -0.75
C SER A 286 13.59 27.60 -0.40
N SER A 287 13.26 27.53 0.90
CA SER A 287 11.90 27.22 1.37
C SER A 287 10.97 28.43 1.46
N ARG A 288 11.47 29.68 1.40
CA ARG A 288 10.66 30.90 1.67
C ARG A 288 9.44 31.04 0.77
N ASP A 289 9.64 30.81 -0.53
CA ASP A 289 8.59 30.93 -1.55
C ASP A 289 8.13 29.56 -2.07
N MET A 290 8.59 28.46 -1.47
CA MET A 290 8.33 27.10 -1.94
C MET A 290 6.86 26.71 -1.79
N SER A 291 6.29 26.10 -2.83
CA SER A 291 4.98 25.46 -2.77
C SER A 291 5.07 24.05 -2.21
N TRP A 292 4.05 23.63 -1.48
CA TRP A 292 4.01 22.33 -0.82
C TRP A 292 2.77 21.55 -1.29
N GLU A 293 2.99 20.34 -1.77
CA GLU A 293 1.93 19.41 -2.18
C GLU A 293 2.09 18.09 -1.45
N ILE A 294 0.99 17.49 -0.98
CA ILE A 294 0.95 16.15 -0.40
C ILE A 294 0.04 15.27 -1.24
N ILE A 295 0.56 14.13 -1.71
CA ILE A 295 -0.18 13.13 -2.46
C ILE A 295 -0.40 11.90 -1.57
N TYR A 296 -1.65 11.65 -1.23
CA TYR A 296 -2.09 10.44 -0.56
C TYR A 296 -2.35 9.34 -1.59
N VAL A 297 -1.50 8.31 -1.60
CA VAL A 297 -1.62 7.17 -2.49
C VAL A 297 -2.38 6.05 -1.80
N GLN A 298 -3.43 5.54 -2.45
CA GLN A 298 -4.27 4.47 -1.92
C GLN A 298 -4.44 3.34 -2.93
N GLN A 299 -4.71 2.13 -2.44
CA GLN A 299 -5.35 1.10 -3.26
C GLN A 299 -6.78 1.57 -3.59
N ALA A 300 -7.26 1.29 -4.80
CA ALA A 300 -8.56 1.76 -5.27
C ALA A 300 -9.74 1.35 -4.38
N ASP A 301 -9.68 0.17 -3.78
CA ASP A 301 -10.72 -0.38 -2.90
C ASP A 301 -10.55 0.01 -1.42
N SER A 302 -9.53 0.80 -1.09
CA SER A 302 -9.39 1.36 0.27
C SER A 302 -10.52 2.35 0.56
N SER A 303 -10.78 2.58 1.85
CA SER A 303 -11.71 3.65 2.26
C SER A 303 -11.23 4.98 1.68
N PRO A 304 -11.98 5.61 0.77
CA PRO A 304 -11.48 6.76 0.04
C PRO A 304 -11.35 7.96 0.97
N MET A 305 -10.24 8.67 0.86
CA MET A 305 -10.10 9.99 1.46
C MET A 305 -10.94 10.99 0.66
N THR A 306 -12.03 11.47 1.26
CA THR A 306 -13.02 12.31 0.55
C THR A 306 -12.85 13.81 0.81
N GLY A 307 -12.09 14.19 1.82
CA GLY A 307 -11.97 15.58 2.26
C GLY A 307 -10.53 16.02 2.53
N TRP A 308 -10.37 17.34 2.64
CA TRP A 308 -9.14 17.98 3.12
C TRP A 308 -8.72 17.44 4.49
N GLN A 309 -7.44 17.13 4.67
CA GLN A 309 -6.90 16.73 5.96
C GLN A 309 -6.48 17.98 6.74
N GLY A 310 -7.21 18.29 7.81
CA GLY A 310 -6.89 19.41 8.69
C GLY A 310 -5.62 19.14 9.53
N CYS A 311 -5.05 20.21 10.07
CA CYS A 311 -4.00 20.13 11.08
C CYS A 311 -4.52 20.54 12.46
N ASP A 312 -4.45 19.63 13.42
CA ASP A 312 -4.88 19.87 14.79
C ASP A 312 -3.80 20.61 15.59
N VAL A 313 -4.24 21.67 16.29
CA VAL A 313 -3.41 22.41 17.24
C VAL A 313 -3.37 21.63 18.55
N VAL A 314 -2.26 20.97 18.81
CA VAL A 314 -2.01 20.31 20.09
C VAL A 314 -1.15 21.25 20.93
N ASN A 315 -1.67 21.68 22.09
CA ASN A 315 -0.86 22.42 23.05
C ASN A 315 0.24 21.48 23.56
N SER A 316 1.50 21.74 23.22
CA SER A 316 2.66 21.07 23.79
C SER A 316 3.45 22.07 24.63
N ASP A 317 4.10 21.60 25.70
CA ASP A 317 4.81 22.46 26.66
C ASP A 317 6.00 23.21 26.04
N ASN A 318 6.50 22.74 24.88
CA ASN A 318 7.72 23.24 24.26
C ASN A 318 7.48 24.33 23.20
N VAL A 319 6.23 24.63 22.84
CA VAL A 319 5.90 25.49 21.70
C VAL A 319 4.81 26.49 22.07
N SER A 320 5.00 27.75 21.67
CA SER A 320 4.01 28.78 21.96
C SER A 320 2.68 28.50 21.24
N ARG A 321 1.57 28.95 21.83
CA ARG A 321 0.25 28.83 21.19
C ARG A 321 0.16 29.60 19.86
N ALA A 322 0.95 30.66 19.72
CA ALA A 322 1.03 31.46 18.49
C ALA A 322 1.70 30.67 17.37
N GLU A 323 2.87 30.10 17.64
CA GLU A 323 3.62 29.29 16.67
C GLU A 323 2.82 28.06 16.21
N ASN A 324 2.15 27.35 17.11
CA ASN A 324 1.27 26.25 16.72
C ASN A 324 0.12 26.71 15.80
N ARG A 325 -0.42 27.92 15.99
CA ARG A 325 -1.46 28.47 15.10
C ARG A 325 -0.88 28.83 13.73
N GLU A 326 0.33 29.35 13.67
CA GLU A 326 1.02 29.66 12.41
C GLU A 326 1.28 28.38 11.59
N ILE A 327 1.75 27.31 12.24
CA ILE A 327 1.95 26.00 11.58
C ILE A 327 0.62 25.44 11.06
N ALA A 328 -0.43 25.50 11.86
CA ALA A 328 -1.76 25.04 11.44
C ALA A 328 -2.32 25.89 10.28
N ALA A 329 -2.12 27.21 10.31
CA ALA A 329 -2.52 28.11 9.23
C ALA A 329 -1.76 27.80 7.94
N PHE A 330 -0.44 27.65 8.03
CA PHE A 330 0.40 27.21 6.90
C PHE A 330 -0.12 25.91 6.28
N TRP A 331 -0.35 24.89 7.10
CA TRP A 331 -0.89 23.61 6.61
C TRP A 331 -2.25 23.77 5.92
N ASN A 332 -3.18 24.49 6.55
CA ASN A 332 -4.55 24.60 6.04
C ASN A 332 -4.67 25.51 4.83
N GLU A 333 -3.77 26.47 4.64
CA GLU A 333 -3.87 27.48 3.58
C GLU A 333 -2.89 27.27 2.43
N LYS A 334 -1.65 26.84 2.74
CA LYS A 334 -0.53 26.80 1.79
C LYS A 334 -0.24 25.40 1.26
N VAL A 335 -0.38 24.36 2.08
CA VAL A 335 -0.09 22.97 1.67
C VAL A 335 -1.24 22.41 0.85
N ARG A 336 -1.07 22.21 -0.45
CA ARG A 336 -2.06 21.56 -1.32
C ARG A 336 -2.09 20.06 -1.06
N GLN A 337 -3.28 19.45 -1.18
CA GLN A 337 -3.47 18.04 -0.88
C GLN A 337 -4.19 17.33 -2.02
N TYR A 338 -3.72 16.14 -2.34
CA TYR A 338 -4.18 15.32 -3.47
C TYR A 338 -4.37 13.87 -3.03
N ILE A 339 -5.28 13.18 -3.69
CA ILE A 339 -5.45 11.73 -3.57
C ILE A 339 -5.17 11.08 -4.93
N ALA A 340 -4.47 9.96 -4.91
CA ALA A 340 -4.29 9.06 -6.04
C ALA A 340 -4.66 7.63 -5.63
N ALA A 341 -5.88 7.22 -5.97
CA ALA A 341 -6.35 5.85 -5.75
C ALA A 341 -6.16 5.05 -7.04
N VAL A 342 -5.24 4.09 -7.02
CA VAL A 342 -4.86 3.26 -8.19
C VAL A 342 -5.21 1.80 -7.96
N SER A 343 -5.56 1.10 -9.05
CA SER A 343 -5.84 -0.34 -9.00
C SER A 343 -4.80 -1.16 -9.77
N SER A 344 -4.68 -2.45 -9.43
CA SER A 344 -3.78 -3.36 -10.17
C SER A 344 -4.14 -3.51 -11.65
N GLY A 345 -5.38 -3.23 -12.04
CA GLY A 345 -5.81 -3.28 -13.44
C GLY A 345 -5.23 -2.15 -14.30
N GLU A 346 -4.98 -0.99 -13.69
CA GLU A 346 -4.48 0.21 -14.39
C GLU A 346 -2.98 0.13 -14.65
N LEU A 347 -2.28 -0.68 -13.85
CA LEU A 347 -0.84 -0.94 -13.97
C LEU A 347 -0.51 -1.92 -15.12
N ARG A 348 -1.53 -2.47 -15.80
CA ARG A 348 -1.39 -3.52 -16.82
C ARG A 348 -1.70 -3.07 -18.24
N MET A 349 -1.79 -1.77 -18.52
CA MET A 349 -2.18 -1.26 -19.85
C MET A 349 -1.22 -1.65 -21.01
N GLY A 350 -0.18 -2.46 -20.77
CA GLY A 350 0.67 -3.10 -21.79
C GLY A 350 0.47 -4.62 -21.97
N GLU A 351 -0.30 -5.30 -21.11
CA GLU A 351 -0.65 -6.71 -21.32
C GLU A 351 -1.84 -6.76 -22.29
N ALA A 352 -1.57 -7.10 -23.56
CA ALA A 352 -2.65 -7.44 -24.49
C ALA A 352 -3.52 -8.53 -23.86
N LEU A 353 -4.81 -8.22 -23.65
CA LEU A 353 -5.82 -9.17 -23.21
C LEU A 353 -6.00 -10.32 -24.20
#